data_AF-C6C3F8-F1
#
_entry.id   AF-C6C3F8-F1
#
_cell.length_a   1.000
_cell.length_b   1.000
_cell.length_c   1.000
_cell.angle_alpha   90.00
_cell.angle_beta   90.00
_cell.angle_gamma   90.00
#
_symmetry.space_group_name_H-M   'P 1'
#
loop_
_entity.id
_entity.type
_entity.pdbx_description
1 polymer ?
#
loop_
_entity_poly.entity_id
_entity_poly.type
_entity_poly.pdbx_seq_one_letter_code
_entity_poly.pdbx_strand_id
1 'polypeptide(L)'
;MYNDINKIIKIIHTHFESIFSETFQVDRQFHYVDFTSENYNFRIHAVFIQSRSTADLDVSIEERINKALEEVTIEKGAIYDLTTKFVDESLLTKYCIMLAK
;
A
#
# COMPACT_ATOMS: atom_id res chain seq x y z
N MET A 1 9.64 8.40 -10.06
CA MET A 1 9.06 8.82 -8.77
C MET A 1 7.72 9.49 -9.04
N TYR A 2 6.71 9.37 -8.17
CA TYR A 2 5.47 10.16 -8.34
C TYR A 2 5.75 11.64 -8.06
N ASN A 3 5.26 12.52 -8.94
CA ASN A 3 5.51 13.97 -8.85
C ASN A 3 4.65 14.65 -7.77
N ASP A 4 3.50 14.06 -7.42
CA ASP A 4 2.59 14.58 -6.41
C ASP A 4 2.17 13.46 -5.47
N ILE A 5 2.78 13.42 -4.29
CA ILE A 5 2.49 12.42 -3.27
C ILE A 5 1.06 12.54 -2.71
N ASN A 6 0.50 13.76 -2.65
CA ASN A 6 -0.84 13.96 -2.13
C ASN A 6 -1.88 13.39 -3.09
N LYS A 7 -1.65 13.54 -4.41
CA LYS A 7 -2.47 12.88 -5.43
C LYS A 7 -2.45 11.35 -5.28
N ILE A 8 -1.29 10.77 -4.98
CA ILE A 8 -1.18 9.32 -4.78
C ILE A 8 -1.87 8.86 -3.51
N ILE A 9 -1.70 9.58 -2.40
CA ILE A 9 -2.43 9.30 -1.15
C ILE A 9 -3.94 9.34 -1.41
N LYS A 10 -4.43 10.31 -2.19
CA LYS A 10 -5.85 10.39 -2.56
C LYS A 10 -6.31 9.20 -3.40
N ILE A 11 -5.50 8.75 -4.36
CA ILE A 11 -5.83 7.56 -5.17
C ILE A 11 -5.92 6.32 -4.29
N ILE A 12 -4.93 6.10 -3.42
CA ILE A 12 -4.93 5.00 -2.45
C ILE A 12 -6.17 5.07 -1.55
N HIS A 13 -6.50 6.27 -1.05
CA HIS A 13 -7.66 6.49 -0.21
C HIS A 13 -8.95 6.03 -0.89
N THR A 14 -9.24 6.58 -2.07
CA THR A 14 -10.43 6.22 -2.85
C THR A 14 -10.46 4.73 -3.21
N HIS A 15 -9.30 4.14 -3.48
CA HIS A 15 -9.18 2.71 -3.76
C HIS A 15 -9.56 1.83 -2.57
N PHE A 16 -9.05 2.16 -1.37
CA PHE A 16 -9.42 1.46 -0.14
C PHE A 16 -10.89 1.63 0.21
N GLU A 17 -11.46 2.83 0.06
CA GLU A 17 -12.89 3.05 0.26
C GLU A 17 -13.73 2.18 -0.69
N SER A 18 -13.27 2.02 -1.93
CA SER A 18 -13.93 1.16 -2.92
C SER A 18 -13.81 -0.33 -2.62
N ILE A 19 -12.65 -0.83 -2.17
CA ILE A 19 -12.44 -2.26 -1.91
C ILE A 19 -13.19 -2.70 -0.65
N PHE A 20 -13.08 -1.92 0.42
CA PHE A 20 -13.58 -2.32 1.74
C PHE A 20 -14.97 -1.77 2.04
N SER A 21 -15.50 -0.89 1.18
CA SER A 21 -16.80 -0.21 1.38
C SER A 21 -16.89 0.51 2.74
N GLU A 22 -15.78 1.11 3.17
CA GLU A 22 -15.64 1.84 4.43
C GLU A 22 -14.97 3.18 4.20
N THR A 23 -15.31 4.18 5.01
CA THR A 23 -14.59 5.46 5.02
C THR A 23 -13.31 5.34 5.83
N PHE A 24 -12.20 5.80 5.29
CA PHE A 24 -10.91 5.77 5.97
C PHE A 24 -10.52 7.16 6.45
N GLN A 25 -9.92 7.22 7.64
CA GLN A 25 -9.15 8.36 8.09
C GLN A 25 -7.71 8.18 7.61
N VAL A 26 -7.10 9.28 7.18
CA VAL A 26 -5.73 9.30 6.65
C VAL A 26 -4.84 10.07 7.62
N ASP A 27 -3.85 9.40 8.20
CA ASP A 27 -2.80 10.03 9.01
C ASP A 27 -1.44 9.88 8.31
N ARG A 28 -0.79 11.01 8.04
CA ARG A 28 0.47 11.05 7.29
C ARG A 28 1.63 11.24 8.25
N GLN A 29 2.52 10.25 8.27
CA GLN A 29 3.78 10.28 8.99
C GLN A 29 4.95 10.50 8.03
N PHE A 30 6.15 10.70 8.58
CA PHE A 30 7.34 11.00 7.78
C PHE A 30 7.74 9.85 6.83
N HIS A 31 7.54 8.60 7.25
CA HIS A 31 7.96 7.41 6.50
C HIS A 31 6.83 6.51 5.99
N TYR A 32 5.59 6.80 6.39
CA TYR A 32 4.42 6.00 6.03
C TYR A 32 3.15 6.83 6.12
N VAL A 33 2.06 6.28 5.60
CA VAL A 33 0.70 6.84 5.70
C VAL A 33 -0.21 5.76 6.22
N ASP A 34 -0.91 6.04 7.31
CA ASP A 34 -1.88 5.14 7.91
C ASP A 34 -3.29 5.46 7.37
N PHE A 35 -4.00 4.42 6.97
CA PHE A 35 -5.40 4.44 6.54
C PHE A 35 -6.19 3.60 7.52
N THR A 36 -7.01 4.24 8.35
CA THR A 36 -7.76 3.57 9.42
C THR A 36 -9.26 3.75 9.23
N SER A 37 -10.00 2.65 9.24
CA SER A 37 -11.47 2.63 9.29
C SER A 37 -11.94 1.95 10.57
N GLU A 38 -13.25 1.68 10.69
CA GLU A 38 -13.80 0.95 11.84
C GLU A 38 -13.23 -0.48 11.93
N ASN A 39 -13.07 -1.15 10.78
CA ASN A 39 -12.66 -2.56 10.76
C ASN A 39 -11.23 -2.79 10.28
N TYR A 40 -10.57 -1.84 9.63
CA TYR A 40 -9.29 -2.08 8.97
C TYR A 40 -8.27 -0.99 9.28
N ASN A 41 -7.00 -1.40 9.36
CA ASN A 41 -5.88 -0.49 9.49
C ASN A 41 -4.76 -0.90 8.53
N PHE A 42 -4.43 -0.01 7.61
CA PHE A 42 -3.38 -0.21 6.61
C PHE A 42 -2.32 0.88 6.73
N ARG A 43 -1.08 0.47 6.93
CA ARG A 43 0.09 1.34 6.91
C ARG A 43 0.81 1.19 5.58
N ILE A 44 0.84 2.24 4.77
CA ILE A 44 1.60 2.24 3.51
C ILE A 44 2.93 2.95 3.70
N HIS A 45 4.03 2.20 3.59
CA HIS A 45 5.36 2.77 3.69
C HIS A 45 5.73 3.59 2.44
N ALA A 46 6.52 4.64 2.62
CA ALA A 46 6.99 5.47 1.52
C ALA A 46 7.74 4.65 0.45
N VAL A 47 8.47 3.61 0.87
CA VAL A 47 9.15 2.68 -0.06
C VAL A 47 8.17 1.94 -0.96
N PHE A 48 6.97 1.58 -0.46
CA PHE A 48 5.91 1.01 -1.28
C PHE A 48 5.45 1.99 -2.36
N ILE A 49 5.34 3.28 -2.05
CA ILE A 49 4.93 4.27 -3.05
C ILE A 49 6.07 4.57 -4.05
N GLN A 50 7.31 4.63 -3.56
CA GLN A 50 8.46 5.12 -4.30
C GLN A 50 9.17 4.06 -5.14
N SER A 51 9.23 2.80 -4.69
CA SER A 51 9.96 1.75 -5.39
C SER A 51 9.24 1.42 -6.71
N ARG A 52 9.81 1.84 -7.84
CA ARG A 52 9.38 1.38 -9.16
C ARG A 52 10.54 0.64 -9.79
N SER A 53 10.38 -0.64 -10.10
CA SER A 53 11.21 -1.27 -11.12
C SER A 53 10.84 -0.66 -12.49
N THR A 54 11.70 -0.79 -13.50
CA THR A 54 11.37 -0.34 -14.88
C THR A 54 10.12 -1.02 -15.43
N ALA A 55 9.79 -2.23 -14.97
CA ALA A 55 8.55 -2.94 -15.27
C ALA A 55 7.32 -2.38 -14.52
N ASP A 56 7.52 -1.64 -13.42
CA ASP A 56 6.45 -0.99 -12.65
C ASP A 56 6.13 0.44 -13.10
N LEU A 57 6.81 0.96 -14.13
CA LEU A 57 6.46 2.27 -14.68
C LEU A 57 5.05 2.26 -15.29
N ASP A 58 4.61 1.10 -15.77
CA ASP A 58 3.30 0.90 -16.40
C ASP A 58 2.22 0.38 -15.44
N VAL A 59 2.57 0.05 -14.19
CA VAL A 59 1.64 -0.53 -13.19
C VAL A 59 1.13 0.57 -12.26
N SER A 60 -0.19 0.67 -12.10
CA SER A 60 -0.78 1.69 -11.21
C SER A 60 -0.54 1.36 -9.73
N ILE A 61 -0.68 2.36 -8.85
CA ILE A 61 -0.59 2.11 -7.38
C ILE A 61 -1.73 1.19 -6.90
N GLU A 62 -2.90 1.27 -7.54
CA GLU A 62 -4.07 0.46 -7.23
C GLU A 62 -3.82 -1.02 -7.59
N GLU A 63 -3.25 -1.28 -8.77
CA GLU A 63 -2.88 -2.64 -9.19
C GLU A 63 -1.84 -3.27 -8.27
N ARG A 64 -0.88 -2.47 -7.77
CA ARG A 64 0.14 -2.93 -6.82
C ARG A 64 -0.47 -3.29 -5.47
N ILE A 65 -1.43 -2.49 -5.01
CA ILE A 65 -2.23 -2.79 -3.81
C ILE A 65 -3.00 -4.09 -4.01
N ASN A 66 -3.74 -4.23 -5.12
CA ASN A 66 -4.53 -5.43 -5.38
C ASN A 66 -3.67 -6.70 -5.37
N LYS A 67 -2.52 -6.67 -6.06
CA LYS A 67 -1.56 -7.77 -6.05
C LYS A 67 -1.05 -8.11 -4.65
N ALA A 68 -0.77 -7.10 -3.82
CA ALA A 68 -0.35 -7.33 -2.44
C ALA A 68 -1.47 -7.94 -1.59
N LEU A 69 -2.72 -7.52 -1.81
CA LEU A 69 -3.89 -8.05 -1.12
C LEU A 69 -4.26 -9.48 -1.55
N GLU A 70 -4.00 -9.87 -2.81
CA GLU A 70 -4.23 -11.24 -3.29
C GLU A 70 -3.41 -12.29 -2.51
N GLU A 71 -2.28 -11.90 -1.92
CA GLU A 71 -1.40 -12.82 -1.20
C GLU A 71 -1.82 -13.08 0.26
N VAL A 72 -2.78 -12.31 0.81
CA VAL A 72 -3.13 -12.35 2.23
C VAL A 72 -4.64 -12.20 2.45
N THR A 73 -5.21 -13.04 3.32
CA THR A 73 -6.56 -12.84 3.82
C THR A 73 -6.58 -11.71 4.84
N ILE A 74 -7.32 -10.64 4.53
CA ILE A 74 -7.45 -9.47 5.41
C ILE A 74 -8.50 -9.74 6.48
N GLU A 75 -8.08 -9.67 7.74
CA GLU A 75 -8.89 -9.85 8.93
C GLU A 75 -9.26 -8.49 9.53
N LYS A 76 -10.47 -8.39 10.08
CA LYS A 76 -10.93 -7.19 10.76
C LYS A 76 -10.19 -6.98 12.07
N GLY A 77 -9.86 -5.73 12.40
CA GLY A 77 -9.16 -5.34 13.63
C GLY A 77 -7.64 -5.55 13.59
N ALA A 78 -7.11 -6.13 12.52
CA ALA A 78 -5.68 -6.30 12.30
C ALA A 78 -5.06 -5.05 11.63
N ILE A 79 -3.77 -4.84 11.88
CA ILE A 79 -2.97 -3.76 11.27
C ILE A 79 -2.05 -4.39 10.22
N TYR A 80 -2.03 -3.82 9.02
CA TYR A 80 -1.25 -4.35 7.90
C TYR A 80 -0.26 -3.33 7.33
N ASP A 81 1.01 -3.71 7.25
CA ASP A 81 2.08 -2.93 6.63
C ASP A 81 2.24 -3.30 5.16
N LEU A 82 1.95 -2.34 4.26
CA LEU A 82 2.28 -2.42 2.84
C LEU A 82 3.68 -1.85 2.61
N THR A 83 4.60 -2.72 2.22
CA THR A 83 6.01 -2.41 2.02
C THR A 83 6.58 -3.15 0.81
N THR A 84 7.85 -2.91 0.49
CA THR A 84 8.56 -3.68 -0.51
C THR A 84 9.66 -4.52 0.10
N LYS A 85 9.89 -5.70 -0.48
CA LYS A 85 10.98 -6.59 -0.13
C LYS A 85 11.80 -6.88 -1.37
N PHE A 86 13.12 -6.91 -1.21
CA PHE A 86 14.02 -7.42 -2.23
C PHE A 86 13.99 -8.95 -2.16
N VAL A 87 13.73 -9.61 -3.28
CA VAL A 87 13.85 -11.07 -3.41
C VAL A 87 15.12 -11.32 -4.23
N ASP A 88 16.01 -12.18 -3.71
CA ASP A 88 17.45 -12.33 -4.02
C ASP A 88 17.97 -11.99 -5.44
N GLU A 89 19.19 -11.41 -5.43
CA GLU A 89 20.25 -11.13 -6.43
C GLU A 89 19.94 -10.79 -7.90
N SER A 90 18.70 -10.91 -8.37
CA SER A 90 18.24 -10.40 -9.67
C SER A 90 17.10 -9.40 -9.49
N LEU A 91 17.33 -8.33 -8.73
CA LEU A 91 16.70 -6.99 -8.78
C LEU A 91 15.18 -6.89 -9.00
N LEU A 92 14.36 -7.88 -8.62
CA LEU A 92 12.91 -7.77 -8.69
C LEU A 92 12.38 -7.29 -7.33
N THR A 93 11.73 -6.12 -7.35
CA THR A 93 11.04 -5.59 -6.18
C THR A 93 9.69 -6.28 -6.05
N LYS A 94 9.42 -6.92 -4.91
CA LYS A 94 8.09 -7.51 -4.62
C LYS A 94 7.30 -6.60 -3.68
N TYR A 95 6.07 -6.28 -4.06
CA TYR A 95 5.08 -5.64 -3.20
C TYR A 95 4.56 -6.66 -2.19
N CYS A 96 4.55 -6.30 -0.92
CA CYS A 96 4.15 -7.20 0.14
C CYS A 96 3.25 -6.48 1.14
N ILE A 97 2.31 -7.23 1.70
CA ILE A 97 1.55 -6.86 2.89
C ILE A 97 1.96 -7.78 4.04
N MET A 98 2.12 -7.24 5.24
CA MET A 98 2.48 -7.99 6.44
C MET A 98 1.60 -7.59 7.60
N LEU A 99 1.24 -8.52 8.47
CA LEU A 99 0.63 -8.19 9.75
C LEU A 99 1.64 -7.42 10.61
N ALA A 100 1.28 -6.21 11.05
CA ALA A 100 2.11 -5.43 11.96
C ALA A 100 2.10 -6.11 13.35
N LYS A 101 3.28 -6.18 13.98
CA LYS A 101 3.47 -6.76 15.31
C LYS A 101 3.24 -5.74 16.42
#